data_AF-A0AAD6BZG1-F1
#
_entry.id   AF-A0AAD6BZG1-F1
#
_cell.length_a   1.000
_cell.length_b   1.000
_cell.length_c   1.000
_cell.angle_alpha   90.00
_cell.angle_beta   90.00
_cell.angle_gamma   90.00
#
_symmetry.space_group_name_H-M   'P 1'
#
loop_
_entity.id
_entity.type
_entity.pdbx_description
1 polymer ?
#
loop_
_entity_poly.entity_id
_entity_poly.type
_entity_poly.pdbx_seq_one_letter_code
_entity_poly.pdbx_strand_id
1 'polypeptide(L)'
;MFSHLRASRQVVLRLANSPLPSSTNDNGRLFSFALEIYRYFILSNNIIPHGSITYRTLPHDPFLDGVFGTMSHFDTQGVIFGDSHGLFQTLPCIAVLAARRLTEQTPSQASLEMHEALHSRITEWKPPESPVPDPKWQSQRKAALNLCREAVLLYLETALVPDALSNTSTMTRIQGYIDKIVLYADEATGSPYETIFMGPLIIAGSCMVQPDQRELLQASLRSNRFHMQHCLRAASLLEKVWNDPSGRVFGPSGLAIIMRRRGINLGIS
;
A
#
# COMPACT_ATOMS: atom_id res chain seq x y z
N MET A 1 11.06 -11.44 6.61
CA MET A 1 9.76 -10.76 6.79
C MET A 1 8.58 -11.64 6.40
N PHE A 2 8.37 -12.02 5.13
CA PHE A 2 7.20 -12.83 4.71
C PHE A 2 7.10 -14.20 5.40
N SER A 3 8.23 -14.86 5.67
CA SER A 3 8.28 -16.05 6.53
C SER A 3 7.78 -15.76 7.95
N HIS A 4 8.17 -14.63 8.54
CA HIS A 4 7.67 -14.19 9.84
C HIS A 4 6.18 -13.88 9.80
N LEU A 5 5.65 -13.22 8.75
CA LEU A 5 4.21 -13.00 8.62
C LEU A 5 3.44 -14.32 8.57
N ARG A 6 3.93 -15.32 7.82
CA ARG A 6 3.33 -16.66 7.82
C ARG A 6 3.39 -17.36 9.19
N ALA A 7 4.44 -17.13 9.97
CA ALA A 7 4.54 -17.64 11.34
C ALA A 7 3.58 -16.89 12.29
N SER A 8 3.54 -15.56 12.22
CA SER A 8 2.64 -14.70 12.98
C SER A 8 1.17 -15.05 12.73
N ARG A 9 0.82 -15.42 11.49
CA ARG A 9 -0.50 -15.98 11.16
C ARG A 9 -0.92 -17.12 12.07
N GLN A 10 -0.01 -18.05 12.37
CA GLN A 10 -0.31 -19.21 13.23
C GLN A 10 -0.57 -18.79 14.68
N VAL A 11 0.15 -17.78 15.16
CA VAL A 11 -0.08 -17.20 16.48
C VAL A 11 -1.43 -16.50 16.53
N VAL A 12 -1.71 -15.66 15.53
CA VAL A 12 -2.99 -14.94 15.39
C VAL A 12 -4.16 -15.91 15.32
N LEU A 13 -4.07 -17.00 14.57
CA LEU A 13 -5.11 -18.02 14.49
C LEU A 13 -5.38 -18.69 15.84
N ARG A 14 -4.32 -19.02 16.59
CA ARG A 14 -4.47 -19.62 17.92
C ARG A 14 -5.14 -18.67 18.90
N LEU A 15 -4.76 -17.39 18.86
CA LEU A 15 -5.32 -16.35 19.72
C LEU A 15 -6.78 -16.05 19.35
N ALA A 16 -7.12 -16.00 18.06
CA ALA A 16 -8.47 -15.78 17.58
C ALA A 16 -9.44 -16.92 17.94
N ASN A 17 -8.93 -18.15 18.08
CA ASN A 17 -9.71 -19.33 18.49
C ASN A 17 -9.79 -19.49 20.02
N SER A 18 -9.15 -18.61 20.79
CA SER A 18 -9.24 -18.59 22.25
C SER A 18 -10.37 -17.65 22.70
N PRO A 19 -10.90 -17.76 23.93
CA PRO A 19 -11.87 -16.80 24.45
C PRO A 19 -11.31 -15.37 24.32
N LEU A 20 -12.02 -14.52 23.58
CA LEU A 20 -11.60 -13.15 23.32
C LEU A 20 -11.43 -12.42 24.68
N PRO A 21 -10.28 -11.79 24.93
CA PRO A 21 -10.10 -11.00 26.15
C PRO A 21 -11.11 -9.84 26.17
N SER A 22 -11.60 -9.49 27.36
CA SER A 22 -12.42 -8.27 27.55
C SER A 22 -11.72 -7.03 26.98
N SER A 23 -12.46 -6.10 26.39
CA SER A 23 -11.91 -4.82 25.88
C SER A 23 -11.33 -3.92 26.95
N THR A 24 -11.72 -4.13 28.20
CA THR A 24 -11.19 -3.42 29.36
C THR A 24 -9.86 -3.99 29.87
N ASN A 25 -9.40 -5.13 29.35
CA ASN A 25 -8.16 -5.76 29.74
C ASN A 25 -7.01 -5.33 28.82
N ASP A 26 -5.86 -4.97 29.39
CA ASP A 26 -4.64 -4.62 28.65
C ASP A 26 -4.21 -5.72 27.67
N ASN A 27 -4.44 -6.99 28.02
CA ASN A 27 -4.19 -8.11 27.10
C ASN A 27 -5.08 -8.06 25.84
N GLY A 28 -6.33 -7.61 25.98
CA GLY A 28 -7.25 -7.42 24.85
C GLY A 28 -6.80 -6.29 23.95
N ARG A 29 -6.40 -5.16 24.53
CA ARG A 29 -5.85 -4.02 23.80
C ARG A 29 -4.56 -4.38 23.06
N LEU A 30 -3.64 -5.09 23.71
CA LEU A 30 -2.41 -5.57 23.08
C LEU A 30 -2.70 -6.55 21.93
N PHE A 31 -3.69 -7.44 22.09
CA PHE A 31 -4.12 -8.35 21.04
C PHE A 31 -4.71 -7.59 19.84
N SER A 32 -5.59 -6.60 20.09
CA SER A 32 -6.13 -5.70 19.07
C SER A 32 -5.04 -5.00 18.28
N PHE A 33 -4.10 -4.37 18.99
CA PHE A 33 -2.98 -3.69 18.38
C PHE A 33 -2.08 -4.63 17.56
N ALA A 34 -1.73 -5.80 18.10
CA ALA A 34 -0.93 -6.79 17.39
C ALA A 34 -1.63 -7.32 16.13
N LEU A 35 -2.95 -7.51 16.19
CA LEU A 35 -3.73 -7.91 15.03
C LEU A 35 -3.73 -6.81 13.97
N GLU A 36 -3.93 -5.56 14.36
CA GLU A 36 -3.89 -4.41 13.45
C GLU A 36 -2.54 -4.30 12.74
N ILE A 37 -1.43 -4.44 13.47
CA ILE A 37 -0.07 -4.49 12.89
C ILE A 37 0.04 -5.64 11.88
N TYR A 38 -0.40 -6.85 12.24
CA TYR A 38 -0.36 -8.01 11.35
C TYR A 38 -1.13 -7.73 10.05
N ARG A 39 -2.33 -7.17 10.16
CA ARG A 39 -3.16 -6.81 8.99
C ARG A 39 -2.52 -5.70 8.17
N TYR A 40 -1.95 -4.69 8.80
CA TYR A 40 -1.22 -3.63 8.11
C TYR A 40 -0.09 -4.22 7.27
N PHE A 41 0.74 -5.09 7.84
CA PHE A 41 1.80 -5.73 7.07
C PHE A 41 1.28 -6.62 5.95
N ILE A 42 0.18 -7.36 6.14
CA ILE A 42 -0.40 -8.13 5.02
C ILE A 42 -0.83 -7.20 3.89
N LEU A 43 -1.63 -6.18 4.20
CA LEU A 43 -2.26 -5.34 3.19
C LEU A 43 -1.23 -4.45 2.47
N SER A 44 -0.39 -3.74 3.23
CA SER A 44 0.63 -2.81 2.71
C SER A 44 1.68 -3.48 1.84
N ASN A 45 1.89 -4.79 1.95
CA ASN A 45 2.87 -5.51 1.14
C ASN A 45 2.34 -5.98 -0.23
N ASN A 46 1.11 -5.63 -0.61
CA ASN A 46 0.54 -5.93 -1.94
C ASN A 46 0.89 -4.89 -3.03
N ILE A 47 2.04 -4.22 -2.91
CA ILE A 47 2.53 -3.19 -3.84
C ILE A 47 3.07 -3.72 -5.18
N ILE A 48 2.95 -5.02 -5.44
CA ILE A 48 3.34 -5.67 -6.70
C ILE A 48 2.27 -6.69 -7.12
N PRO A 49 2.18 -7.04 -8.41
CA PRO A 49 1.18 -7.99 -8.87
C PRO A 49 1.27 -9.34 -8.12
N HIS A 50 0.11 -9.88 -7.76
CA HIS A 50 -0.01 -11.09 -6.96
C HIS A 50 0.73 -12.28 -7.62
N GLY A 51 1.41 -13.10 -6.82
CA GLY A 51 2.13 -14.26 -7.33
C GLY A 51 3.41 -13.95 -8.11
N SER A 52 3.74 -12.67 -8.36
CA SER A 52 4.97 -12.31 -9.09
C SER A 52 6.24 -12.79 -8.41
N ILE A 53 6.23 -12.99 -7.10
CA ILE A 53 7.37 -13.52 -6.35
C ILE A 53 6.82 -14.50 -5.33
N THR A 54 7.00 -15.81 -5.59
CA THR A 54 6.38 -16.90 -4.82
C THR A 54 6.59 -16.79 -3.32
N TYR A 55 7.82 -16.48 -2.88
CA TYR A 55 8.12 -16.38 -1.45
C TYR A 55 7.52 -15.14 -0.77
N ARG A 56 6.97 -14.18 -1.52
CA ARG A 56 6.24 -13.00 -1.01
C ARG A 56 4.74 -13.20 -0.97
N THR A 57 4.21 -14.17 -1.69
CA THR A 57 2.76 -14.44 -1.74
C THR A 57 2.26 -14.81 -0.34
N LEU A 58 1.40 -13.98 0.23
CA LEU A 58 0.71 -14.24 1.48
C LEU A 58 -0.66 -14.85 1.18
N PRO A 59 -1.15 -15.79 2.00
CA PRO A 59 -2.49 -16.31 1.85
C PRO A 59 -3.51 -15.18 2.06
N HIS A 60 -4.62 -15.26 1.32
CA HIS A 60 -5.80 -14.51 1.72
C HIS A 60 -6.35 -15.14 3.00
N ASP A 61 -6.64 -14.31 3.99
CA ASP A 61 -7.01 -14.74 5.33
C ASP A 61 -8.44 -14.28 5.67
N PRO A 62 -9.49 -14.99 5.18
CA PRO A 62 -10.89 -14.61 5.40
C PRO A 62 -11.25 -14.49 6.88
N PHE A 63 -10.59 -15.27 7.74
CA PHE A 63 -10.80 -15.23 9.18
C PHE A 63 -10.50 -13.85 9.77
N LEU A 64 -9.59 -13.07 9.17
CA LEU A 64 -9.28 -11.72 9.63
C LEU A 64 -10.49 -10.79 9.44
N ASP A 65 -11.34 -11.00 8.45
CA ASP A 65 -12.51 -10.13 8.29
C ASP A 65 -13.52 -10.35 9.42
N GLY A 66 -13.70 -11.59 9.87
CA GLY A 66 -14.50 -11.90 11.05
C GLY A 66 -13.91 -11.34 12.34
N VAL A 67 -12.61 -11.58 12.60
CA VAL A 67 -11.95 -11.14 13.85
C VAL A 67 -11.80 -9.61 13.91
N PHE A 68 -11.56 -8.93 12.78
CA PHE A 68 -11.53 -7.45 12.78
C PHE A 68 -12.91 -6.85 12.92
N GLY A 69 -13.94 -7.47 12.34
CA GLY A 69 -15.33 -7.04 12.53
C GLY A 69 -15.72 -7.03 14.01
N THR A 70 -15.19 -7.99 14.78
CA THR A 70 -15.40 -7.99 16.23
C THR A 70 -14.52 -7.00 16.96
N MET A 71 -13.48 -6.41 16.38
CA MET A 71 -12.56 -5.47 17.06
C MET A 71 -13.04 -4.02 17.14
N SER A 72 -14.23 -3.70 16.62
CA SER A 72 -14.79 -2.35 16.63
C SER A 72 -15.01 -1.74 18.02
N HIS A 73 -14.93 -2.56 19.07
CA HIS A 73 -15.08 -2.17 20.47
C HIS A 73 -13.75 -1.80 21.15
N PHE A 74 -12.60 -1.93 20.48
CA PHE A 74 -11.30 -1.52 21.02
C PHE A 74 -10.95 -0.10 20.57
N ASP A 75 -10.48 0.69 21.54
CA ASP A 75 -9.96 2.05 21.40
C ASP A 75 -8.67 2.16 20.57
N THR A 76 -8.01 1.02 20.31
CA THR A 76 -6.80 0.94 19.48
C THR A 76 -7.09 0.84 17.98
N GLN A 77 -8.34 0.63 17.56
CA GLN A 77 -8.67 0.42 16.17
C GLN A 77 -8.34 1.64 15.30
N GLY A 78 -7.58 1.42 14.23
CA GLY A 78 -7.29 2.43 13.21
C GLY A 78 -6.02 3.24 13.49
N VAL A 79 -5.36 3.01 14.63
CA VAL A 79 -4.13 3.71 15.04
C VAL A 79 -3.00 3.42 14.05
N ILE A 80 -2.86 2.18 13.59
CA ILE A 80 -1.78 1.81 12.67
C ILE A 80 -2.05 2.31 11.26
N PHE A 81 -3.30 2.22 10.81
CA PHE A 81 -3.67 2.67 9.47
C PHE A 81 -3.87 4.18 9.36
N GLY A 82 -3.91 4.92 10.46
CA GLY A 82 -4.22 6.35 10.42
C GLY A 82 -5.53 6.62 9.67
N ASP A 83 -6.56 5.80 9.93
CA ASP A 83 -7.87 5.81 9.27
C ASP A 83 -7.90 5.41 7.78
N SER A 84 -6.78 4.99 7.18
CA SER A 84 -6.70 4.60 5.77
C SER A 84 -7.05 3.12 5.49
N HIS A 85 -7.47 2.36 6.50
CA HIS A 85 -7.66 0.90 6.42
C HIS A 85 -8.50 0.46 5.22
N GLY A 86 -9.64 1.12 4.98
CA GLY A 86 -10.53 0.79 3.86
C GLY A 86 -9.87 0.92 2.49
N LEU A 87 -8.91 1.84 2.33
CA LEU A 87 -8.11 1.98 1.11
C LEU A 87 -7.12 0.82 0.98
N PHE A 88 -6.39 0.48 2.04
CA PHE A 88 -5.41 -0.61 2.03
C PHE A 88 -6.05 -1.98 1.79
N GLN A 89 -7.32 -2.17 2.19
CA GLN A 89 -8.08 -3.39 1.89
C GLN A 89 -8.28 -3.64 0.38
N THR A 90 -8.15 -2.62 -0.46
CA THR A 90 -8.29 -2.77 -1.92
C THR A 90 -7.01 -3.27 -2.61
N LEU A 91 -5.83 -3.05 -1.98
CA LEU A 91 -4.53 -3.39 -2.57
C LEU A 91 -4.40 -4.86 -2.99
N PRO A 92 -4.85 -5.87 -2.21
CA PRO A 92 -4.78 -7.27 -2.65
C PRO A 92 -5.58 -7.53 -3.93
N CYS A 93 -6.77 -6.94 -4.06
CA CYS A 93 -7.61 -7.09 -5.25
C CYS A 93 -6.97 -6.42 -6.47
N ILE A 94 -6.37 -5.24 -6.30
CA ILE A 94 -5.61 -4.57 -7.37
C ILE A 94 -4.40 -5.42 -7.79
N ALA A 95 -3.69 -6.03 -6.84
CA ALA A 95 -2.57 -6.91 -7.13
C ALA A 95 -3.00 -8.16 -7.92
N VAL A 96 -4.18 -8.72 -7.62
CA VAL A 96 -4.76 -9.83 -8.38
C VAL A 96 -5.14 -9.39 -9.80
N LEU A 97 -5.79 -8.23 -9.94
CA LEU A 97 -6.12 -7.64 -11.24
C LEU A 97 -4.86 -7.43 -12.08
N ALA A 98 -3.83 -6.82 -11.50
CA ALA A 98 -2.55 -6.58 -12.16
C ALA A 98 -1.91 -7.91 -12.64
N ALA A 99 -1.93 -8.94 -11.80
CA ALA A 99 -1.38 -10.26 -12.18
C ALA A 99 -2.16 -10.88 -13.35
N ARG A 100 -3.49 -10.76 -13.35
CA ARG A 100 -4.35 -11.22 -14.44
C ARG A 100 -4.04 -10.48 -15.74
N ARG A 101 -3.97 -9.15 -15.69
CA ARG A 101 -3.70 -8.28 -16.84
C ARG A 101 -2.34 -8.52 -17.49
N LEU A 102 -1.34 -9.01 -16.73
CA LEU A 102 -0.04 -9.42 -17.30
C LEU A 102 -0.13 -10.63 -18.23
N THR A 103 -1.18 -11.45 -18.15
CA THR A 103 -1.36 -12.65 -18.98
C THR A 103 -2.34 -12.44 -20.14
N GLU A 104 -3.06 -11.32 -20.13
CA GLU A 104 -4.13 -11.01 -21.07
C GLU A 104 -3.66 -10.00 -22.12
N GLN A 105 -3.78 -10.32 -23.40
CA GLN A 105 -3.41 -9.41 -24.49
C GLN A 105 -4.29 -8.15 -24.54
N THR A 106 -5.59 -8.32 -24.33
CA THR A 106 -6.58 -7.24 -24.14
C THR A 106 -7.33 -7.47 -22.82
N PRO A 107 -7.75 -6.40 -22.10
CA PRO A 107 -8.53 -6.57 -20.88
C PRO A 107 -9.76 -7.44 -21.09
N SER A 108 -9.89 -8.52 -20.31
CA SER A 108 -11.13 -9.30 -20.31
C SER A 108 -12.28 -8.51 -19.68
N GLN A 109 -13.52 -8.88 -20.00
CA GLN A 109 -14.71 -8.27 -19.38
C GLN A 109 -14.65 -8.34 -17.84
N ALA A 110 -14.23 -9.48 -17.29
CA ALA A 110 -14.07 -9.64 -15.85
C ALA A 110 -12.96 -8.74 -15.24
N SER A 111 -11.90 -8.44 -16.00
CA SER A 111 -10.88 -7.47 -15.59
C SER A 111 -11.42 -6.04 -15.58
N LEU A 112 -12.25 -5.67 -16.57
CA LEU A 112 -12.89 -4.35 -16.65
C LEU A 112 -13.90 -4.16 -15.51
N GLU A 113 -14.77 -5.14 -15.27
CA GLU A 113 -15.74 -5.11 -14.16
C GLU A 113 -15.05 -5.01 -12.79
N MET A 114 -13.98 -5.78 -12.59
CA MET A 114 -13.18 -5.69 -11.37
C MET A 114 -12.53 -4.32 -11.22
N HIS A 115 -12.01 -3.75 -12.31
CA HIS A 115 -11.44 -2.41 -12.31
C HIS A 115 -12.47 -1.35 -11.94
N GLU A 116 -13.64 -1.35 -12.60
CA GLU A 116 -14.73 -0.40 -12.33
C GLU A 116 -15.22 -0.50 -10.88
N ALA A 117 -15.46 -1.73 -10.39
CA ALA A 117 -15.89 -1.95 -9.01
C ALA A 117 -14.86 -1.43 -7.99
N LEU A 118 -13.56 -1.67 -8.24
CA LEU A 118 -12.49 -1.14 -7.38
C LEU A 118 -12.41 0.38 -7.46
N HIS A 119 -12.49 0.95 -8.66
CA HIS A 119 -12.45 2.38 -8.88
C HIS A 119 -13.56 3.08 -8.10
N SER A 120 -14.82 2.66 -8.27
CA SER A 120 -15.97 3.20 -7.53
C SER A 120 -15.79 3.07 -6.02
N ARG A 121 -15.33 1.90 -5.54
CA ARG A 121 -15.06 1.70 -4.11
C ARG A 121 -14.04 2.68 -3.56
N ILE A 122 -12.99 3.02 -4.30
CA ILE A 122 -11.91 3.91 -3.86
C ILE A 122 -12.35 5.39 -3.93
N THR A 123 -13.07 5.77 -4.98
CA THR A 123 -13.53 7.17 -5.17
C THR A 123 -14.66 7.53 -4.20
N GLU A 124 -15.58 6.60 -3.94
CA GLU A 124 -16.71 6.79 -3.02
C GLU A 124 -16.30 6.60 -1.55
N TRP A 125 -15.11 6.05 -1.29
CA TRP A 125 -14.61 5.85 0.07
C TRP A 125 -14.54 7.17 0.84
N LYS A 126 -15.13 7.18 2.03
CA LYS A 126 -15.07 8.31 2.96
C LYS A 126 -14.22 7.93 4.18
N PRO A 127 -13.40 8.85 4.68
CA PRO A 127 -12.64 8.61 5.89
C PRO A 127 -13.57 8.40 7.08
N PRO A 128 -13.27 7.46 8.00
CA PRO A 128 -13.96 7.33 9.27
C PRO A 128 -14.00 8.66 10.03
N GLU A 129 -15.08 8.87 10.79
CA GLU A 129 -15.13 9.93 11.79
C GLU A 129 -14.13 9.60 12.90
N SER A 130 -13.16 10.49 13.12
CA SER A 130 -12.18 10.28 14.18
C SER A 130 -12.84 10.61 15.52
N PRO A 131 -12.82 9.69 16.51
CA PRO A 131 -13.49 9.91 17.80
C PRO A 131 -12.84 11.03 18.63
N VAL A 132 -11.56 11.35 18.40
CA VAL A 132 -10.86 12.50 19.00
C VAL A 132 -9.90 13.07 17.94
N PRO A 133 -10.36 13.92 17.01
CA PRO A 133 -9.46 14.51 16.03
C PRO A 133 -8.58 15.51 16.77
N ASP A 134 -7.30 15.18 17.00
CA ASP A 134 -6.33 16.18 17.46
C ASP A 134 -6.37 17.35 16.47
N PRO A 135 -6.88 18.54 16.87
CA PRO A 135 -7.07 19.67 15.97
C PRO A 135 -5.75 20.06 15.29
N LYS A 136 -4.63 19.78 15.96
CA LYS A 136 -3.28 20.07 15.48
C LYS A 136 -2.96 19.42 14.14
N TRP A 137 -3.47 18.21 13.89
CA TRP A 137 -3.07 17.38 12.75
C TRP A 137 -4.18 17.14 11.73
N GLN A 138 -5.30 17.85 11.81
CA GLN A 138 -6.45 17.58 10.94
C GLN A 138 -6.15 17.78 9.45
N SER A 139 -5.40 18.82 9.09
CA SER A 139 -5.00 19.06 7.69
C SER A 139 -4.05 17.97 7.20
N GLN A 140 -3.04 17.61 7.99
CA GLN A 140 -2.07 16.55 7.66
C GLN A 140 -2.73 15.18 7.57
N ARG A 141 -3.72 14.90 8.44
CA ARG A 141 -4.55 13.70 8.34
C ARG A 141 -5.26 13.65 6.99
N LYS A 142 -5.94 14.73 6.60
CA LYS A 142 -6.67 14.80 5.32
C LYS A 142 -5.72 14.60 4.14
N ALA A 143 -4.56 15.26 4.16
CA ALA A 143 -3.54 15.11 3.15
C ALA A 143 -3.00 13.66 3.08
N ALA A 144 -2.66 13.04 4.21
CA ALA A 144 -2.21 11.64 4.27
C ALA A 144 -3.25 10.65 3.69
N LEU A 145 -4.52 10.83 4.01
CA LEU A 145 -5.61 9.98 3.50
C LEU A 145 -5.81 10.16 1.99
N ASN A 146 -5.68 11.40 1.49
CA ASN A 146 -5.74 11.68 0.06
C ASN A 146 -4.52 11.12 -0.67
N LEU A 147 -3.31 11.22 -0.09
CA LEU A 147 -2.10 10.58 -0.60
C LEU A 147 -2.30 9.08 -0.78
N CYS A 148 -2.85 8.41 0.24
CA CYS A 148 -3.16 6.98 0.14
C CYS A 148 -4.18 6.69 -0.97
N ARG A 149 -5.25 7.49 -1.06
CA ARG A 149 -6.29 7.30 -2.08
C ARG A 149 -5.72 7.43 -3.49
N GLU A 150 -4.99 8.50 -3.77
CA GLU A 150 -4.41 8.75 -5.09
C GLU A 150 -3.36 7.69 -5.46
N ALA A 151 -2.56 7.19 -4.50
CA ALA A 151 -1.62 6.11 -4.76
C ALA A 151 -2.31 4.77 -5.06
N VAL A 152 -3.41 4.46 -4.39
CA VAL A 152 -4.21 3.27 -4.68
C VAL A 152 -4.87 3.38 -6.06
N LEU A 153 -5.42 4.55 -6.42
CA LEU A 153 -5.95 4.81 -7.77
C LEU A 153 -4.87 4.70 -8.84
N LEU A 154 -3.67 5.24 -8.59
CA LEU A 154 -2.52 5.10 -9.48
C LEU A 154 -2.16 3.63 -9.70
N TYR A 155 -2.14 2.82 -8.64
CA TYR A 155 -1.88 1.39 -8.80
C TYR A 155 -2.97 0.73 -9.66
N LEU A 156 -4.25 1.03 -9.39
CA LEU A 156 -5.36 0.51 -10.17
C LEU A 156 -5.25 0.87 -11.66
N GLU A 157 -4.91 2.13 -11.96
CA GLU A 157 -4.70 2.62 -13.32
C GLU A 157 -3.59 1.83 -14.05
N THR A 158 -2.45 1.64 -13.39
CA THR A 158 -1.33 0.86 -13.96
C THR A 158 -1.60 -0.64 -14.04
N ALA A 159 -2.52 -1.17 -13.22
CA ALA A 159 -2.90 -2.57 -13.26
C ALA A 159 -3.65 -2.91 -14.55
N LEU A 160 -4.50 -2.01 -15.05
CA LEU A 160 -5.30 -2.24 -16.27
C LEU A 160 -4.47 -2.11 -17.56
N VAL A 161 -3.48 -1.21 -17.55
CA VAL A 161 -2.63 -0.87 -18.71
C VAL A 161 -1.16 -1.19 -18.41
N PRO A 162 -0.72 -2.46 -18.56
CA PRO A 162 0.67 -2.85 -18.26
C PRO A 162 1.72 -2.14 -19.12
N ASP A 163 1.36 -1.71 -20.34
CA ASP A 163 2.23 -0.97 -21.26
C ASP A 163 1.88 0.54 -21.28
N ALA A 164 1.73 1.15 -20.10
CA ALA A 164 1.32 2.54 -19.98
C ALA A 164 2.26 3.53 -20.71
N LEU A 165 3.55 3.21 -20.83
CA LEU A 165 4.56 4.07 -21.45
C LEU A 165 4.30 4.36 -22.94
N SER A 166 3.59 3.49 -23.65
CA SER A 166 3.29 3.69 -25.08
C SER A 166 2.05 4.55 -25.34
N ASN A 167 1.28 4.90 -24.29
CA ASN A 167 0.03 5.65 -24.41
C ASN A 167 0.10 7.01 -23.69
N THR A 168 0.20 8.09 -24.47
CA THR A 168 0.28 9.47 -23.95
C THR A 168 -0.89 9.83 -23.04
N SER A 169 -2.13 9.41 -23.37
CA SER A 169 -3.30 9.74 -22.55
C SER A 169 -3.25 9.08 -21.17
N THR A 170 -2.78 7.83 -21.11
CA THR A 170 -2.57 7.10 -19.86
C THR A 170 -1.44 7.74 -19.05
N MET A 171 -0.34 8.11 -19.70
CA MET A 171 0.77 8.79 -19.04
C MET A 171 0.36 10.14 -18.44
N THR A 172 -0.48 10.92 -19.13
CA THR A 172 -1.02 12.17 -18.56
C THR A 172 -1.86 11.92 -17.31
N ARG A 173 -2.73 10.88 -17.30
CA ARG A 173 -3.49 10.51 -16.10
C ARG A 173 -2.57 10.09 -14.94
N ILE A 174 -1.59 9.24 -15.24
CA ILE A 174 -0.59 8.79 -14.27
C ILE A 174 0.17 9.97 -13.67
N GLN A 175 0.61 10.92 -14.49
CA GLN A 175 1.30 12.11 -14.02
C GLN A 175 0.40 12.93 -13.09
N GLY A 176 -0.88 13.09 -13.42
CA GLY A 176 -1.84 13.78 -12.55
C GLY A 176 -2.01 13.12 -11.17
N TYR A 177 -1.95 11.78 -11.08
CA TYR A 177 -1.91 11.09 -9.79
C TYR A 177 -0.61 11.36 -9.04
N ILE A 178 0.53 11.28 -9.72
CA ILE A 178 1.86 11.51 -9.11
C ILE A 178 1.95 12.93 -8.54
N ASP A 179 1.52 13.94 -9.28
CA ASP A 179 1.59 15.34 -8.86
C ASP A 179 0.80 15.58 -7.57
N LYS A 180 -0.41 15.02 -7.47
CA LYS A 180 -1.22 15.07 -6.24
C LYS A 180 -0.57 14.31 -5.10
N ILE A 181 0.01 13.14 -5.35
CA ILE A 181 0.70 12.36 -4.30
C ILE A 181 1.88 13.15 -3.74
N VAL A 182 2.67 13.80 -4.59
CA VAL A 182 3.79 14.66 -4.17
C VAL A 182 3.27 15.84 -3.33
N LEU A 183 2.23 16.53 -3.79
CA LEU A 183 1.59 17.62 -3.05
C LEU A 183 1.11 17.18 -1.66
N TYR A 184 0.34 16.09 -1.60
CA TYR A 184 -0.20 15.60 -0.33
C TYR A 184 0.88 15.04 0.60
N ALA A 185 1.98 14.50 0.05
CA ALA A 185 3.11 14.05 0.84
C ALA A 185 3.78 15.24 1.55
N ASP A 186 4.00 16.34 0.82
CA ASP A 186 4.55 17.57 1.37
C ASP A 186 3.65 18.13 2.49
N GLU A 187 2.35 18.27 2.22
CA GLU A 187 1.37 18.77 3.19
C GLU A 187 1.29 17.92 4.48
N ALA A 188 1.47 16.60 4.37
CA ALA A 188 1.34 15.67 5.49
C ALA A 188 2.68 15.36 6.19
N THR A 189 3.80 15.82 5.65
CA THR A 189 5.13 15.67 6.25
C THR A 189 5.22 16.43 7.58
N GLY A 190 6.04 15.94 8.50
CA GLY A 190 6.16 16.37 9.89
C GLY A 190 5.14 15.71 10.83
N SER A 191 4.09 15.06 10.34
CA SER A 191 2.99 14.53 11.15
C SER A 191 3.16 13.06 11.55
N PRO A 192 2.40 12.54 12.53
CA PRO A 192 2.40 11.11 12.86
C PRO A 192 1.96 10.20 11.70
N TYR A 193 1.28 10.74 10.67
CA TYR A 193 0.77 9.96 9.54
C TYR A 193 1.85 9.54 8.53
N GLU A 194 3.08 10.03 8.64
CA GLU A 194 4.17 9.61 7.74
C GLU A 194 4.43 8.09 7.76
N THR A 195 4.06 7.42 8.85
CA THR A 195 4.24 5.97 9.01
C THR A 195 3.49 5.15 7.94
N ILE A 196 2.43 5.71 7.32
CA ILE A 196 1.67 5.03 6.27
C ILE A 196 2.11 5.38 4.84
N PHE A 197 3.09 6.26 4.66
CA PHE A 197 3.46 6.79 3.32
C PHE A 197 4.27 5.80 2.49
N MET A 198 5.00 4.88 3.13
CA MET A 198 6.01 4.05 2.45
C MET A 198 5.43 3.28 1.25
N GLY A 199 4.30 2.59 1.43
CA GLY A 199 3.61 1.87 0.35
C GLY A 199 3.20 2.81 -0.80
N PRO A 200 2.37 3.84 -0.52
CA PRO A 200 1.99 4.86 -1.50
C PRO A 200 3.15 5.49 -2.27
N LEU A 201 4.23 5.87 -1.59
CA LEU A 201 5.39 6.51 -2.21
C LEU A 201 6.18 5.54 -3.09
N ILE A 202 6.27 4.26 -2.74
CA ILE A 202 6.90 3.26 -3.60
C ILE A 202 6.07 2.99 -4.84
N ILE A 203 4.74 2.92 -4.72
CA ILE A 203 3.83 2.81 -5.87
C ILE A 203 4.06 4.00 -6.80
N ALA A 204 3.94 5.23 -6.27
CA ALA A 204 4.12 6.45 -7.06
C ALA A 204 5.52 6.55 -7.67
N GLY A 205 6.55 6.32 -6.87
CA GLY A 205 7.94 6.34 -7.30
C GLY A 205 8.22 5.37 -8.45
N SER A 206 7.61 4.18 -8.44
CA SER A 206 7.77 3.21 -9.53
C SER A 206 7.18 3.69 -10.86
N CYS A 207 6.29 4.68 -10.83
CA CYS A 207 5.67 5.31 -12.01
C CYS A 207 6.31 6.65 -12.40
N MET A 208 7.22 7.21 -11.60
CA MET A 208 7.82 8.53 -11.88
C MET A 208 8.74 8.48 -13.10
N VAL A 209 8.51 9.39 -14.05
CA VAL A 209 9.35 9.58 -15.25
C VAL A 209 10.18 10.86 -15.16
N GLN A 210 9.66 11.90 -14.51
CA GLN A 210 10.33 13.20 -14.40
C GLN A 210 11.53 13.14 -13.43
N PRO A 211 12.73 13.60 -13.83
CA PRO A 211 13.92 13.58 -12.99
C PRO A 211 13.73 14.31 -11.64
N ASP A 212 13.15 15.51 -11.66
CA ASP A 212 12.99 16.33 -10.45
C ASP A 212 12.15 15.62 -9.38
N GLN A 213 11.08 14.92 -9.79
CA GLN A 213 10.23 14.14 -8.89
C GLN A 213 10.97 12.94 -8.30
N ARG A 214 11.80 12.28 -9.11
CA ARG A 214 12.65 11.16 -8.67
C ARG A 214 13.69 11.63 -7.66
N GLU A 215 14.33 12.77 -7.92
CA GLU A 215 15.31 13.38 -7.02
C GLU A 215 14.69 13.79 -5.69
N LEU A 216 13.53 14.46 -5.72
CA LEU A 216 12.76 14.81 -4.53
C LEU A 216 12.44 13.58 -3.69
N LEU A 217 11.89 12.52 -4.31
CA LEU A 217 11.56 11.28 -3.60
C LEU A 217 12.80 10.58 -3.03
N GLN A 218 13.91 10.56 -3.77
CA GLN A 218 15.18 10.01 -3.29
C GLN A 218 15.70 10.76 -2.07
N ALA A 219 15.68 12.09 -2.12
CA ALA A 219 16.08 12.93 -1.00
C ALA A 219 15.22 12.58 0.23
N SER A 220 13.89 12.63 0.09
CA SER A 220 12.95 12.35 1.18
C SER A 220 13.11 10.95 1.79
N LEU A 221 13.30 9.91 0.96
CA LEU A 221 13.50 8.55 1.47
C LEU A 221 14.86 8.37 2.17
N ARG A 222 15.90 9.10 1.73
CA ARG A 222 17.25 9.02 2.31
C ARG A 222 17.42 9.90 3.55
N SER A 223 16.74 11.03 3.60
CA SER A 223 16.76 11.98 4.71
C SER A 223 15.61 11.80 5.71
N ASN A 224 14.89 10.67 5.64
CA ASN A 224 13.76 10.42 6.52
C ASN A 224 14.19 10.56 8.00
N ARG A 225 13.48 11.41 8.75
CA ARG A 225 13.72 11.69 10.17
C ARG A 225 13.84 10.44 11.04
N PHE A 226 13.17 9.36 10.67
CA PHE A 226 13.20 8.10 11.43
C PHE A 226 14.44 7.24 11.12
N HIS A 227 15.28 7.63 10.14
CA HIS A 227 16.50 6.93 9.73
C HIS A 227 16.29 5.42 9.49
N MET A 228 15.10 5.05 9.00
CA MET A 228 14.70 3.66 8.89
C MET A 228 15.36 3.01 7.67
N GLN A 229 16.06 1.89 7.89
CA GLN A 229 16.80 1.16 6.86
C GLN A 229 15.91 0.75 5.66
N HIS A 230 14.62 0.51 5.88
CA HIS A 230 13.70 0.16 4.79
C HIS A 230 13.47 1.33 3.82
N CYS A 231 13.56 2.59 4.25
CA CYS A 231 13.49 3.76 3.37
C CYS A 231 14.68 3.80 2.41
N LEU A 232 15.89 3.54 2.92
CA LEU A 232 17.11 3.45 2.09
C LEU A 232 17.02 2.30 1.08
N ARG A 233 16.45 1.16 1.48
CA ARG A 233 16.23 0.03 0.58
C ARG A 233 15.17 0.34 -0.47
N ALA A 234 14.12 1.08 -0.12
CA ALA A 234 13.10 1.55 -1.05
C ALA A 234 13.70 2.52 -2.09
N ALA A 235 14.46 3.52 -1.62
CA ALA A 235 15.20 4.45 -2.47
C ALA A 235 16.11 3.71 -3.46
N SER A 236 16.92 2.77 -2.98
CA SER A 236 17.81 1.98 -3.82
C SER A 236 17.06 1.04 -4.79
N LEU A 237 15.84 0.60 -4.45
CA LEU A 237 15.01 -0.19 -5.34
C LEU A 237 14.45 0.67 -6.48
N LEU A 238 13.92 1.84 -6.16
CA LEU A 238 13.37 2.78 -7.14
C LEU A 238 14.44 3.28 -8.13
N GLU A 239 15.64 3.56 -7.65
CA GLU A 239 16.78 3.91 -8.51
C GLU A 239 17.08 2.81 -9.54
N LYS A 240 16.98 1.54 -9.15
CA LYS A 240 17.15 0.41 -10.08
C LYS A 240 15.98 0.26 -11.06
N VAL A 241 14.77 0.71 -10.70
CA VAL A 241 13.62 0.77 -11.60
C VAL A 241 13.85 1.84 -12.66
N TRP A 242 14.24 3.05 -12.26
CA TRP A 242 14.43 4.17 -13.17
C TRP A 242 15.61 4.02 -14.11
N ASN A 243 16.68 3.35 -13.66
CA ASN A 243 17.90 3.13 -14.44
C ASN A 243 17.91 1.77 -15.17
N ASP A 244 16.75 1.12 -15.33
CA ASP A 244 16.69 -0.12 -16.09
C ASP A 244 16.91 0.14 -17.60
N PRO A 245 17.88 -0.53 -18.24
CA PRO A 245 18.25 -0.23 -19.62
C PRO A 245 17.20 -0.68 -20.65
N SER A 246 16.23 -1.53 -20.28
CA SER A 246 15.22 -2.00 -21.23
C SER A 246 14.18 -0.93 -21.56
N GLY A 247 14.05 0.11 -20.73
CA GLY A 247 12.98 1.11 -20.83
C GLY A 247 11.57 0.54 -20.63
N ARG A 248 11.43 -0.74 -20.24
CA ARG A 248 10.15 -1.45 -20.07
C ARG A 248 9.75 -1.65 -18.61
N VAL A 249 10.56 -1.16 -17.69
CA VAL A 249 10.31 -1.29 -16.26
C VAL A 249 9.56 -0.05 -15.79
N PHE A 250 8.29 -0.23 -15.50
CA PHE A 250 7.41 0.85 -15.09
C PHE A 250 6.32 0.35 -14.12
N GLY A 251 6.02 1.19 -13.13
CA GLY A 251 4.98 0.94 -12.14
C GLY A 251 5.22 -0.30 -11.27
N PRO A 252 4.19 -0.72 -10.52
CA PRO A 252 4.22 -1.90 -9.66
C PRO A 252 4.62 -3.21 -10.36
N SER A 253 4.24 -3.37 -11.64
CA SER A 253 4.68 -4.50 -12.47
C SER A 253 6.18 -4.46 -12.75
N GLY A 254 6.72 -3.30 -13.13
CA GLY A 254 8.16 -3.08 -13.26
C GLY A 254 8.92 -3.29 -11.96
N LEU A 255 8.36 -2.83 -10.84
CA LEU A 255 8.91 -3.06 -9.51
C LEU A 255 9.08 -4.57 -9.24
N ALA A 256 8.07 -5.38 -9.56
CA ALA A 256 8.12 -6.83 -9.42
C ALA A 256 9.25 -7.46 -10.27
N ILE A 257 9.45 -6.99 -11.50
CA ILE A 257 10.52 -7.45 -12.40
C ILE A 257 11.89 -7.19 -11.77
N ILE A 258 12.15 -5.96 -11.30
CA ILE A 258 13.43 -5.60 -10.69
C ILE A 258 13.66 -6.39 -9.41
N MET A 259 12.64 -6.50 -8.55
CA MET A 259 12.72 -7.25 -7.30
C MET A 259 13.08 -8.71 -7.54
N ARG A 260 12.43 -9.36 -8.52
CA ARG A 260 12.71 -10.74 -8.90
C ARG A 260 14.13 -10.88 -9.47
N ARG A 261 14.49 -10.07 -10.46
CA ARG A 261 15.78 -10.16 -11.17
C ARG A 261 16.99 -9.90 -10.26
N ARG A 262 16.83 -9.06 -9.23
CA ARG A 262 17.91 -8.66 -8.31
C ARG A 262 17.83 -9.35 -6.93
N GLY A 263 16.90 -10.29 -6.73
CA GLY A 263 16.71 -10.97 -5.43
C GLY A 263 16.32 -10.03 -4.28
N ILE A 264 15.69 -8.89 -4.57
CA ILE A 264 15.34 -7.89 -3.56
C ILE A 264 14.03 -8.28 -2.88
N ASN A 265 14.08 -8.48 -1.57
CA ASN A 265 12.90 -8.71 -0.74
C ASN A 265 12.62 -7.48 0.15
N LEU A 266 11.94 -6.48 -0.41
CA LEU A 266 11.56 -5.25 0.29
C LEU A 266 10.21 -5.41 0.98
N GLY A 267 10.15 -5.19 2.28
CA GLY A 267 8.90 -5.14 3.02
C GLY A 267 8.43 -3.71 3.25
N ILE A 268 7.12 -3.48 3.20
CA ILE A 268 6.50 -2.27 3.74
C ILE A 268 6.24 -2.54 5.21
N SER A 269 6.80 -1.68 6.06
CA SER A 269 6.74 -1.78 7.52
C SER A 269 6.55 -0.43 8.16
#